data_AF-A0A1I2CK15-F1
#
_entry.id   AF-A0A1I2CK15-F1
#
_cell.length_a   1.000
_cell.length_b   1.000
_cell.length_c   1.000
_cell.angle_alpha   90.00
_cell.angle_beta   90.00
_cell.angle_gamma   90.00
#
_symmetry.space_group_name_H-M   'P 1'
#
loop_
_entity.id
_entity.type
_entity.pdbx_description
1 polymer ?
#
loop_
_entity_poly.entity_id
_entity_poly.type
_entity_poly.pdbx_seq_one_letter_code
_entity_poly.pdbx_strand_id
1 'polypeptide(L)'
;MSLAYRRPVLAFVCVASFLAPLPASATPKAPRRVQQASKPDDPLIAAAAERDALVARIGELEAIQGVEHCARWLSGQAWDTQDPWIHIMAARTWLKVQTSTATLDRAAFHAREAVALADMPPAPRIGAGEVARVHAEAESLQLSVAERRAEIRRVRADRRAADRQIRRGRRELIAGGAMMVVAALGGGLALGGATYKRRFDETIAPVLEAELPVDLSPLRALDVQGSQMLAAGAVLAAVGVAAGAPLLALGARDLRLGRQRRGQLSLQVQPGPGGLSLVGRFGAR
;
A
#
# COMPACT_ATOMS: atom_id res chain seq x y z
N MET A 1 -23.15 24.45 19.59
CA MET A 1 -21.81 24.93 20.00
C MET A 1 -21.05 23.72 20.53
N SER A 2 -20.10 23.17 19.76
CA SER A 2 -19.35 21.96 20.13
C SER A 2 -17.87 22.29 20.18
N LEU A 3 -17.31 22.25 21.39
CA LEU A 3 -15.91 22.50 21.69
C LEU A 3 -15.03 21.40 21.07
N ALA A 4 -14.17 21.78 20.14
CA ALA A 4 -13.18 20.90 19.53
C ALA A 4 -12.02 20.67 20.50
N TYR A 5 -11.93 19.44 21.02
CA TYR A 5 -10.83 18.97 21.85
C TYR A 5 -9.60 18.72 20.96
N ARG A 6 -8.68 19.70 20.88
CA ARG A 6 -7.36 19.53 20.25
C ARG A 6 -6.43 18.83 21.24
N ARG A 7 -6.01 17.60 20.94
CA ARG A 7 -4.88 16.94 21.63
C ARG A 7 -3.55 17.54 21.15
N PRO A 8 -2.56 17.76 22.03
CA PRO A 8 -1.24 18.26 21.65
C PRO A 8 -0.42 17.15 20.99
N VAL A 9 0.22 17.48 19.87
CA VAL A 9 1.26 16.65 19.24
C VAL A 9 2.58 17.02 19.90
N LEU A 10 3.14 16.11 20.69
CA LEU A 10 4.52 16.17 21.16
C LEU A 10 5.44 15.89 19.96
N ALA A 11 5.96 16.95 19.36
CA ALA A 11 7.08 16.88 18.44
C ALA A 11 8.38 16.87 19.25
N PHE A 12 9.06 15.73 19.29
CA PHE A 12 10.44 15.66 19.76
C PHE A 12 11.34 16.29 18.69
N VAL A 13 11.77 17.52 18.93
CA VAL A 13 12.82 18.19 18.15
C VAL A 13 14.14 18.00 18.91
N CYS A 14 14.96 17.05 18.49
CA CYS A 14 16.35 16.99 18.91
C CYS A 14 17.13 18.04 18.13
N VAL A 15 17.48 19.15 18.81
CA VAL A 15 18.48 20.11 18.33
C VAL A 15 19.85 19.50 18.59
N ALA A 16 20.53 19.04 17.54
CA ALA A 16 21.94 18.70 17.62
C ALA A 16 22.76 19.96 17.29
N SER A 17 23.40 20.51 18.32
CA SER A 17 24.35 21.62 18.21
C SER A 17 25.57 21.19 17.39
N PHE A 18 25.85 21.89 16.30
CA PHE A 18 27.12 21.82 15.59
C PHE A 18 28.19 22.52 16.43
N LEU A 19 29.08 21.75 17.07
CA LEU A 19 30.39 22.25 17.48
C LEU A 19 31.37 22.06 16.33
N ALA A 20 31.99 23.16 15.90
CA ALA A 20 33.03 23.19 14.89
C ALA A 20 34.29 22.40 15.34
N PRO A 21 35.03 21.77 14.41
CA PRO A 21 36.32 21.18 14.72
C PRO A 21 37.42 22.27 14.83
N LEU A 22 38.11 22.29 15.96
CA LEU A 22 39.41 22.94 16.12
C LEU A 22 40.49 22.13 15.37
N PRO A 23 41.48 22.77 14.72
CA PRO A 23 42.60 22.06 14.12
C PRO A 23 43.56 21.55 15.20
N ALA A 24 43.68 20.23 15.32
CA ALA A 24 44.67 19.61 16.20
C ALA A 24 46.04 19.56 15.51
N SER A 25 47.02 20.05 16.26
CA SER A 25 48.44 20.10 15.99
C SER A 25 49.06 18.73 15.68
N ALA A 26 50.02 18.75 14.76
CA ALA A 26 50.89 17.63 14.46
C ALA A 26 51.70 17.21 15.70
N THR A 27 51.69 15.93 16.01
CA THR A 27 52.63 15.29 16.95
C THR A 27 53.43 14.20 16.22
N PRO A 28 54.70 13.98 16.59
CA PRO A 28 55.63 13.15 15.83
C PRO A 28 55.48 11.65 16.12
N LYS A 29 55.81 10.88 15.08
CA LYS A 29 55.96 9.42 14.96
C LYS A 29 56.47 8.70 16.22
N ALA A 30 55.74 7.64 16.62
CA ALA A 30 56.29 6.51 17.35
C ALA A 30 56.41 5.28 16.42
N PRO A 31 57.47 4.46 16.52
CA PRO A 31 57.62 3.27 15.70
C PRO A 31 56.56 2.24 16.08
N ARG A 32 55.76 1.86 15.08
CA ARG A 32 54.74 0.80 15.14
C ARG A 32 55.43 -0.54 15.35
N ARG A 33 55.60 -0.93 16.61
CA ARG A 33 56.00 -2.28 17.01
C ARG A 33 54.88 -3.21 16.55
N VAL A 34 55.13 -3.99 15.49
CA VAL A 34 54.27 -5.08 15.07
C VAL A 34 54.30 -6.11 16.20
N GLN A 35 53.34 -6.01 17.11
CA GLN A 35 52.99 -7.12 17.98
C GLN A 35 52.43 -8.19 17.05
N GLN A 36 53.27 -9.15 16.67
CA GLN A 36 52.81 -10.44 16.22
C GLN A 36 51.97 -11.00 17.36
N ALA A 37 50.65 -10.86 17.25
CA ALA A 37 49.70 -11.54 18.10
C ALA A 37 50.01 -13.04 17.96
N SER A 38 50.46 -13.63 19.06
CA SER A 38 50.50 -15.09 19.23
C SER A 38 49.21 -15.66 18.67
N LYS A 39 49.30 -16.62 17.75
CA LYS A 39 48.13 -17.34 17.24
C LYS A 39 47.32 -17.80 18.46
N PRO A 40 46.02 -17.47 18.57
CA PRO A 40 45.18 -18.10 19.58
C PRO A 40 45.22 -19.60 19.29
N ASP A 41 45.71 -20.39 20.24
CA ASP A 41 45.81 -21.86 20.12
C ASP A 41 44.42 -22.53 20.06
N ASP A 42 43.34 -21.77 20.33
CA ASP A 42 41.96 -22.22 20.25
C ASP A 42 41.23 -21.60 19.04
N PRO A 43 40.80 -22.40 18.04
CA PRO A 43 40.05 -21.93 16.88
C PRO A 43 38.72 -21.25 17.25
N LEU A 44 38.15 -21.54 18.42
CA LEU A 44 36.93 -20.88 18.90
C LEU A 44 37.18 -19.42 19.31
N ILE A 45 38.34 -19.14 19.94
CA ILE A 45 38.73 -17.77 20.32
C ILE A 45 38.98 -16.94 19.06
N ALA A 46 39.63 -17.53 18.04
CA ALA A 46 39.82 -16.88 16.75
C ALA A 46 38.48 -16.53 16.09
N ALA A 47 37.52 -17.46 16.10
CA ALA A 47 36.19 -17.23 15.55
C ALA A 47 35.43 -16.12 16.31
N ALA A 48 35.49 -16.10 17.64
CA ALA A 48 34.89 -15.04 18.44
C ALA A 48 35.48 -13.65 18.10
N ALA A 49 36.81 -13.55 18.01
CA ALA A 49 37.47 -12.30 17.63
C ALA A 49 37.12 -11.83 16.20
N GLU A 50 36.96 -12.77 15.26
CA GLU A 50 36.49 -12.46 13.91
C GLU A 50 35.05 -11.93 13.92
N ARG A 51 34.15 -12.55 14.70
CA ARG A 51 32.77 -12.06 14.87
C ARG A 51 32.74 -10.63 15.41
N ASP A 52 33.54 -10.33 16.43
CA ASP A 52 33.60 -8.98 17.02
C ASP A 52 34.05 -7.93 15.99
N ALA A 53 35.05 -8.27 15.17
CA ALA A 53 35.50 -7.42 14.07
C ALA A 53 34.40 -7.20 13.01
N LEU A 54 33.63 -8.24 12.68
CA LEU A 54 32.49 -8.13 11.77
C LEU A 54 31.38 -7.25 12.36
N VAL A 55 31.05 -7.42 13.64
CA VAL A 55 30.05 -6.59 14.35
C VAL A 55 30.42 -5.10 14.27
N ALA A 56 31.69 -4.76 14.54
CA ALA A 56 32.15 -3.38 14.44
C ALA A 56 31.99 -2.83 13.01
N ARG A 57 32.29 -3.65 11.99
CA ARG A 57 32.23 -3.25 10.59
C ARG A 57 30.80 -3.11 10.05
N ILE A 58 29.83 -3.82 10.61
CA ILE A 58 28.42 -3.70 10.23
C ILE A 58 27.89 -2.30 10.46
N GLY A 59 28.20 -1.69 11.61
CA GLY A 59 27.76 -0.33 11.91
C GLY A 59 28.27 0.68 10.89
N GLU A 60 29.54 0.55 10.50
CA GLU A 60 30.17 1.38 9.46
C GLU A 60 29.54 1.14 8.08
N LEU A 61 29.38 -0.11 7.66
CA LEU A 61 28.78 -0.46 6.37
C LEU A 61 27.31 -0.04 6.26
N GLU A 62 26.53 -0.23 7.32
CA GLU A 62 25.13 0.23 7.38
C GLU A 62 25.04 1.75 7.22
N ALA A 63 25.97 2.51 7.84
CA ALA A 63 25.99 3.97 7.76
C ALA A 63 26.43 4.50 6.39
N ILE A 64 27.44 3.89 5.75
CA ILE A 64 28.04 4.40 4.50
C ILE A 64 27.28 3.89 3.26
N GLN A 65 26.95 2.60 3.24
CA GLN A 65 26.46 1.91 2.02
C GLN A 65 25.00 1.44 2.14
N GLY A 66 24.41 1.56 3.33
CA GLY A 66 23.04 1.18 3.60
C GLY A 66 22.86 -0.29 3.99
N VAL A 67 21.71 -0.56 4.60
CA VAL A 67 21.37 -1.85 5.22
C VAL A 67 21.33 -3.00 4.21
N GLU A 68 20.84 -2.78 2.99
CA GLU A 68 20.76 -3.84 1.99
C GLU A 68 22.15 -4.28 1.49
N HIS A 69 23.07 -3.33 1.30
CA HIS A 69 24.44 -3.65 0.91
C HIS A 69 25.12 -4.46 2.03
N CYS A 70 24.97 -4.01 3.27
CA CYS A 70 25.46 -4.73 4.44
C CYS A 70 24.89 -6.16 4.53
N ALA A 71 23.59 -6.34 4.30
CA ALA A 71 22.96 -7.67 4.31
C ALA A 71 23.56 -8.61 3.25
N ARG A 72 23.81 -8.12 2.04
CA ARG A 72 24.44 -8.91 0.97
C ARG A 72 25.89 -9.26 1.31
N TRP A 73 26.66 -8.30 1.83
CA TRP A 73 28.04 -8.54 2.25
C TRP A 73 28.11 -9.58 3.37
N LEU A 74 27.26 -9.46 4.41
CA LEU A 74 27.16 -10.44 5.49
C LEU A 74 26.75 -11.82 5.00
N SER A 75 25.87 -11.89 3.99
CA SER A 75 25.48 -13.17 3.39
C SER A 75 26.68 -13.86 2.75
N GLY A 76 27.55 -13.11 2.06
CA GLY A 76 28.81 -13.63 1.53
C GLY A 76 29.74 -14.14 2.63
N GLN A 77 29.97 -13.31 3.66
CA GLN A 77 30.80 -13.69 4.81
C GLN A 77 30.27 -14.93 5.53
N ALA A 78 28.95 -15.08 5.65
CA ALA A 78 28.31 -16.24 6.27
C ALA A 78 28.68 -17.54 5.52
N TRP A 79 28.64 -17.51 4.19
CA TRP A 79 29.01 -18.64 3.35
C TRP A 79 30.50 -18.94 3.39
N ASP A 80 31.34 -17.91 3.36
CA ASP A 80 32.80 -18.06 3.36
C ASP A 80 33.31 -18.67 4.68
N THR A 81 32.68 -18.28 5.80
CA THR A 81 33.11 -18.68 7.14
C THR A 81 32.39 -19.91 7.70
N GLN A 82 31.22 -20.25 7.14
CA GLN A 82 30.29 -21.25 7.64
C GLN A 82 29.99 -21.10 9.14
N ASP A 83 29.97 -19.86 9.64
CA ASP A 83 29.72 -19.57 11.05
C ASP A 83 28.22 -19.35 11.30
N PRO A 84 27.57 -20.15 12.18
CA PRO A 84 26.17 -19.99 12.54
C PRO A 84 25.81 -18.57 12.99
N TRP A 85 26.68 -17.89 13.73
CA TRP A 85 26.41 -16.53 14.21
C TRP A 85 26.40 -15.51 13.09
N ILE A 86 27.25 -15.68 12.07
CA ILE A 86 27.28 -14.77 10.93
C ILE A 86 25.99 -14.97 10.09
N HIS A 87 25.48 -16.20 9.99
CA HIS A 87 24.15 -16.46 9.42
C HIS A 87 23.03 -15.77 10.23
N ILE A 88 23.04 -15.83 11.57
CA ILE A 88 22.08 -15.11 12.41
C ILE A 88 22.13 -13.58 12.17
N MET A 89 23.35 -13.03 12.06
CA MET A 89 23.54 -11.60 11.79
C MET A 89 23.03 -11.21 10.41
N ALA A 90 23.33 -12.01 9.37
CA ALA A 90 22.78 -11.82 8.03
C ALA A 90 21.24 -11.88 8.04
N ALA A 91 20.66 -12.82 8.77
CA ALA A 91 19.21 -12.95 8.92
C ALA A 91 18.58 -11.69 9.55
N ARG A 92 19.15 -11.20 10.67
CA ARG A 92 18.74 -9.93 11.31
C ARG A 92 18.83 -8.75 10.35
N THR A 93 19.91 -8.62 9.57
CA THR A 93 20.09 -7.49 8.64
C THR A 93 19.12 -7.58 7.45
N TRP A 94 18.87 -8.78 6.90
CA TRP A 94 17.79 -8.97 5.92
C TRP A 94 16.41 -8.64 6.48
N LEU A 95 16.18 -8.97 7.75
CA LEU A 95 15.01 -8.56 8.50
C LEU A 95 15.02 -7.06 8.84
N LYS A 96 16.09 -6.28 8.67
CA LYS A 96 16.00 -4.81 8.73
C LYS A 96 15.56 -4.22 7.38
N VAL A 97 15.91 -4.86 6.26
CA VAL A 97 15.55 -4.40 4.91
C VAL A 97 14.03 -4.46 4.68
N GLN A 98 13.38 -5.58 4.98
CA GLN A 98 11.91 -5.82 4.93
C GLN A 98 11.11 -5.19 3.77
N THR A 99 11.71 -4.98 2.60
CA THR A 99 11.04 -4.31 1.48
C THR A 99 10.08 -5.24 0.73
N SER A 100 10.31 -6.55 0.80
CA SER A 100 9.57 -7.53 0.02
C SER A 100 9.47 -8.89 0.71
N THR A 101 8.67 -9.78 0.13
CA THR A 101 8.65 -11.20 0.54
C THR A 101 9.99 -11.87 0.29
N ALA A 102 10.68 -11.54 -0.81
CA ALA A 102 11.98 -12.12 -1.14
C ALA A 102 13.06 -11.80 -0.09
N THR A 103 13.07 -10.58 0.46
CA THR A 103 14.01 -10.22 1.54
C THR A 103 13.72 -10.97 2.84
N LEU A 104 12.43 -11.21 3.14
CA LEU A 104 12.03 -12.03 4.29
C LEU A 104 12.36 -13.51 4.07
N ASP A 105 12.28 -14.01 2.83
CA ASP A 105 12.67 -15.37 2.48
C ASP A 105 14.18 -15.59 2.70
N ARG A 106 15.00 -14.58 2.36
CA ARG A 106 16.45 -14.59 2.67
C ARG A 106 16.72 -14.57 4.17
N ALA A 107 16.01 -13.73 4.94
CA ALA A 107 16.15 -13.71 6.39
C ALA A 107 15.84 -15.09 7.02
N ALA A 108 14.72 -15.69 6.63
CA ALA A 108 14.34 -17.03 7.11
C ALA A 108 15.28 -18.13 6.62
N PHE A 109 15.86 -17.99 5.42
CA PHE A 109 16.86 -18.90 4.91
C PHE A 109 18.10 -18.91 5.81
N HIS A 110 18.69 -17.75 6.08
CA HIS A 110 19.88 -17.67 6.94
C HIS A 110 19.59 -18.13 8.37
N ALA A 111 18.41 -17.86 8.92
CA ALA A 111 18.03 -18.37 10.25
C ALA A 111 17.97 -19.91 10.28
N ARG A 112 17.47 -20.56 9.22
CA ARG A 112 17.47 -22.03 9.12
C ARG A 112 18.87 -22.59 8.93
N GLU A 113 19.69 -21.93 8.12
CA GLU A 113 21.07 -22.35 7.87
C GLU A 113 21.93 -22.27 9.14
N ALA A 114 21.72 -21.24 9.97
CA ALA A 114 22.39 -21.13 11.28
C ALA A 114 22.09 -22.34 12.18
N VAL A 115 20.83 -22.79 12.21
CA VAL A 115 20.41 -23.99 12.95
C VAL A 115 21.06 -25.25 12.36
N ALA A 116 21.01 -25.41 11.03
CA ALA A 116 21.58 -26.56 10.34
C ALA A 116 23.10 -26.69 10.59
N LEU A 117 23.83 -25.57 10.57
CA LEU A 117 25.26 -25.55 10.90
C LEU A 117 25.49 -25.84 12.38
N ALA A 118 24.67 -25.30 13.30
CA ALA A 118 24.82 -25.56 14.73
C ALA A 118 24.56 -27.02 15.12
N ASP A 119 23.73 -27.74 14.35
CA ASP A 119 23.41 -29.15 14.56
C ASP A 119 24.39 -30.12 13.90
N MET A 120 25.28 -29.64 13.02
CA MET A 120 26.27 -30.46 12.33
C MET A 120 27.42 -30.86 13.28
N PRO A 121 27.77 -32.15 13.45
CA PRO A 121 28.89 -32.55 14.31
C PRO A 121 30.22 -32.64 13.52
N PRO A 122 31.33 -32.04 13.99
CA PRO A 122 31.41 -31.05 15.06
C PRO A 122 30.85 -29.69 14.61
N ALA A 123 30.16 -28.98 15.50
CA ALA A 123 29.56 -27.69 15.17
C ALA A 123 30.67 -26.71 14.75
N PRO A 124 30.62 -26.16 13.53
CA PRO A 124 31.69 -25.32 13.04
C PRO A 124 31.75 -24.05 13.89
N ARG A 125 32.93 -23.82 14.49
CA ARG A 125 33.34 -22.54 15.07
C ARG A 125 32.52 -22.06 16.29
N ILE A 126 31.56 -22.83 16.80
CA ILE A 126 30.76 -22.48 17.99
C ILE A 126 30.98 -23.49 19.12
N GLY A 127 30.98 -23.01 20.37
CA GLY A 127 31.02 -23.88 21.54
C GLY A 127 29.66 -24.53 21.83
N ALA A 128 29.65 -25.68 22.51
CA ALA A 128 28.40 -26.40 22.85
C ALA A 128 27.39 -25.53 23.63
N GLY A 129 27.87 -24.60 24.48
CA GLY A 129 27.01 -23.65 25.19
C GLY A 129 26.38 -22.57 24.30
N GLU A 130 26.93 -22.30 23.12
CA GLU A 130 26.41 -21.31 22.18
C GLU A 130 25.31 -21.88 21.27
N VAL A 131 25.28 -23.21 21.07
CA VAL A 131 24.30 -23.89 20.21
C VAL A 131 22.87 -23.54 20.63
N ALA A 132 22.54 -23.67 21.92
CA ALA A 132 21.21 -23.33 22.43
C ALA A 132 20.82 -21.87 22.17
N ARG A 133 21.80 -20.95 22.21
CA ARG A 133 21.58 -19.53 21.95
C ARG A 133 21.33 -19.27 20.46
N VAL A 134 22.05 -19.94 19.56
CA VAL A 134 21.81 -19.88 18.10
C VAL A 134 20.40 -20.37 17.77
N HIS A 135 19.96 -21.48 18.37
CA HIS A 135 18.61 -22.01 18.21
C HIS A 135 17.54 -21.02 18.64
N ALA A 136 17.63 -20.49 19.86
CA ALA A 136 16.68 -19.51 20.39
C ALA A 136 16.60 -18.24 19.52
N GLU A 137 17.75 -17.77 19.01
CA GLU A 137 17.82 -16.60 18.15
C GLU A 137 17.21 -16.87 16.76
N ALA A 138 17.52 -18.02 16.17
CA ALA A 138 16.95 -18.44 14.89
C ALA A 138 15.43 -18.57 14.97
N GLU A 139 14.90 -19.15 16.06
CA GLU A 139 13.46 -19.29 16.29
C GLU A 139 12.78 -17.91 16.38
N SER A 140 13.33 -17.01 17.20
CA SER A 140 12.85 -15.63 17.33
C SER A 140 12.81 -14.90 15.97
N LEU A 141 13.85 -15.08 15.14
CA LEU A 141 13.90 -14.51 13.80
C LEU A 141 12.86 -15.12 12.85
N GLN A 142 12.64 -16.43 12.93
CA GLN A 142 11.62 -17.09 12.11
C GLN A 142 10.20 -16.63 12.48
N LEU A 143 9.91 -16.46 13.78
CA LEU A 143 8.66 -15.88 14.26
C LEU A 143 8.47 -14.45 13.73
N SER A 144 9.49 -13.61 13.85
CA SER A 144 9.48 -12.23 13.34
C SER A 144 9.25 -12.17 11.82
N VAL A 145 9.86 -13.09 11.07
CA VAL A 145 9.62 -13.21 9.62
C VAL A 145 8.18 -13.63 9.34
N ALA A 146 7.63 -14.59 10.08
CA ALA A 146 6.26 -15.06 9.90
C ALA A 146 5.24 -13.94 10.17
N GLU A 147 5.43 -13.18 11.24
CA GLU A 147 4.62 -12.00 11.57
C GLU A 147 4.67 -10.96 10.45
N ARG A 148 5.87 -10.61 9.99
CA ARG A 148 6.03 -9.60 8.94
C ARG A 148 5.46 -10.05 7.60
N ARG A 149 5.55 -11.34 7.27
CA ARG A 149 4.87 -11.93 6.11
C ARG A 149 3.35 -11.85 6.24
N ALA A 150 2.80 -12.10 7.42
CA ALA A 150 1.37 -11.98 7.66
C ALA A 150 0.89 -10.53 7.47
N GLU A 151 1.65 -9.55 7.97
CA GLU A 151 1.37 -8.13 7.79
C GLU A 151 1.40 -7.71 6.32
N ILE A 152 2.45 -8.06 5.57
CA ILE A 152 2.54 -7.76 4.12
C ILE A 152 1.35 -8.38 3.37
N ARG A 153 0.94 -9.60 3.72
CA ARG A 153 -0.23 -10.26 3.12
C ARG A 153 -1.52 -9.50 3.42
N ARG A 154 -1.73 -9.07 4.67
CA ARG A 154 -2.89 -8.26 5.08
C ARG A 154 -2.95 -6.94 4.30
N VAL A 155 -1.86 -6.18 4.28
CA VAL A 155 -1.78 -4.90 3.55
C VAL A 155 -2.05 -5.09 2.04
N ARG A 156 -1.50 -6.16 1.43
CA ARG A 156 -1.78 -6.48 0.02
C ARG A 156 -3.24 -6.87 -0.21
N ALA A 157 -3.84 -7.65 0.69
CA ALA A 157 -5.24 -8.03 0.60
C ALA A 157 -6.16 -6.81 0.71
N ASP A 158 -5.88 -5.90 1.65
CA ASP A 158 -6.64 -4.67 1.86
C ASP A 158 -6.54 -3.74 0.65
N ARG A 159 -5.35 -3.58 0.07
CA ARG A 159 -5.17 -2.84 -1.19
C ARG A 159 -5.99 -3.44 -2.33
N ARG A 160 -5.96 -4.76 -2.50
CA ARG A 160 -6.77 -5.46 -3.53
C ARG A 160 -8.27 -5.30 -3.28
N ALA A 161 -8.71 -5.30 -2.02
CA ALA A 161 -10.11 -5.08 -1.67
C ALA A 161 -10.55 -3.64 -1.99
N ALA A 162 -9.73 -2.64 -1.63
CA ALA A 162 -9.98 -1.24 -1.96
C ALA A 162 -10.04 -1.01 -3.49
N ASP A 163 -9.13 -1.64 -4.24
CA ASP A 163 -9.10 -1.54 -5.71
C ASP A 163 -10.32 -2.14 -6.37
N ARG A 164 -10.78 -3.32 -5.89
CA ARG A 164 -12.03 -3.94 -6.35
C ARG A 164 -13.22 -3.03 -6.07
N GLN A 165 -13.28 -2.42 -4.89
CA GLN A 165 -14.35 -1.49 -4.53
C GLN A 165 -14.33 -0.23 -5.42
N ILE A 166 -13.15 0.33 -5.72
CA ILE A 166 -13.04 1.47 -6.64
C ILE A 166 -13.51 1.10 -8.05
N ARG A 167 -13.11 -0.08 -8.57
CA ARG A 167 -13.52 -0.54 -9.90
C ARG A 167 -15.02 -0.76 -9.98
N ARG A 168 -15.61 -1.37 -8.95
CA ARG A 168 -17.06 -1.55 -8.82
C ARG A 168 -17.77 -0.20 -8.80
N GLY A 169 -17.33 0.71 -7.95
CA GLY A 169 -17.93 2.05 -7.86
C GLY A 169 -17.87 2.82 -9.17
N ARG A 170 -16.77 2.72 -9.94
CA ARG A 170 -16.70 3.31 -11.30
C ARG A 170 -17.73 2.71 -12.26
N ARG A 171 -17.88 1.39 -12.28
CA ARG A 171 -18.85 0.72 -13.16
C ARG A 171 -20.29 1.11 -12.81
N GLU A 172 -20.61 1.16 -11.52
CA GLU A 172 -21.93 1.56 -11.04
C GLU A 172 -22.21 3.04 -11.37
N LEU A 173 -21.22 3.93 -11.27
CA LEU A 173 -21.38 5.32 -11.71
C LEU A 173 -21.62 5.45 -13.22
N ILE A 174 -20.89 4.69 -14.05
CA ILE A 174 -21.05 4.72 -15.51
C ILE A 174 -22.44 4.18 -15.88
N ALA A 175 -22.84 3.04 -15.32
CA ALA A 175 -24.14 2.44 -15.57
C ALA A 175 -25.27 3.36 -15.08
N GLY A 176 -25.15 3.92 -13.88
CA GLY A 176 -26.11 4.88 -13.33
C GLY A 176 -26.20 6.14 -14.19
N GLY A 177 -25.06 6.67 -14.65
CA GLY A 177 -25.01 7.82 -15.55
C GLY A 177 -25.68 7.55 -16.89
N ALA A 178 -25.44 6.38 -17.51
CA ALA A 178 -26.10 5.98 -18.73
C ALA A 178 -27.63 5.87 -18.56
N MET A 179 -28.09 5.30 -17.45
CA MET A 179 -29.52 5.23 -17.12
C MET A 179 -30.15 6.61 -16.90
N MET A 180 -29.41 7.55 -16.30
CA MET A 180 -29.86 8.94 -16.18
C MET A 180 -29.95 9.66 -17.53
N VAL A 181 -29.06 9.36 -18.48
CA VAL A 181 -29.17 9.88 -19.85
C VAL A 181 -30.43 9.33 -20.53
N VAL A 182 -30.70 8.03 -20.41
CA VAL A 182 -31.95 7.41 -20.90
C VAL A 182 -33.16 8.07 -20.23
N ALA A 183 -33.09 8.33 -18.93
CA ALA A 183 -34.15 8.99 -18.19
C ALA A 183 -34.43 10.41 -18.71
N ALA A 184 -33.36 11.18 -18.98
CA ALA A 184 -33.45 12.54 -19.50
C ALA A 184 -34.04 12.56 -20.92
N LEU A 185 -33.64 11.61 -21.78
CA LEU A 185 -34.21 11.44 -23.12
C LEU A 185 -35.69 11.05 -23.06
N GLY A 186 -36.04 10.10 -22.19
CA GLY A 186 -37.44 9.72 -21.94
C GLY A 186 -38.28 10.90 -21.41
N GLY A 187 -37.75 11.65 -20.45
CA GLY A 187 -38.40 12.84 -19.92
C GLY A 187 -38.59 13.92 -20.98
N GLY A 188 -37.61 14.13 -21.86
CA GLY A 188 -37.71 15.02 -23.01
C GLY A 188 -38.80 14.59 -23.99
N LEU A 189 -38.89 13.30 -24.31
CA LEU A 189 -39.97 12.73 -25.13
C LEU A 189 -41.34 12.92 -24.47
N ALA A 190 -41.44 12.70 -23.16
CA ALA A 190 -42.68 12.88 -22.42
C ALA A 190 -43.15 14.34 -22.43
N LEU A 191 -42.24 15.29 -22.19
CA LEU A 191 -42.51 16.73 -22.24
C LEU A 191 -42.86 17.18 -23.67
N GLY A 192 -42.18 16.65 -24.68
CA GLY A 192 -42.49 16.90 -26.09
C GLY A 192 -43.89 16.40 -26.47
N GLY A 193 -44.23 15.17 -26.06
CA GLY A 193 -45.57 14.61 -26.26
C GLY A 193 -46.66 15.38 -25.51
N ALA A 194 -46.40 15.81 -24.28
CA ALA A 194 -47.34 16.60 -23.48
C ALA A 194 -47.59 18.00 -24.07
N THR A 195 -46.54 18.68 -24.52
CA THR A 195 -46.66 20.00 -25.17
C THR A 195 -47.34 19.90 -26.52
N TYR A 196 -47.05 18.86 -27.30
CA TYR A 196 -47.74 18.58 -28.56
C TYR A 196 -49.23 18.31 -28.32
N LYS A 197 -49.55 17.37 -27.41
CA LYS A 197 -50.93 17.01 -27.09
C LYS A 197 -51.73 18.21 -26.58
N ARG A 198 -51.14 19.01 -25.69
CA ARG A 198 -51.78 20.25 -25.22
C ARG A 198 -52.10 21.22 -26.36
N ARG A 199 -51.17 21.42 -27.30
CA ARG A 199 -51.42 22.26 -28.48
C ARG A 199 -52.50 21.66 -29.37
N PHE A 200 -52.48 20.34 -29.58
CA PHE A 200 -53.48 19.62 -30.36
C PHE A 200 -54.88 19.78 -29.74
N ASP A 201 -55.01 19.57 -28.43
CA ASP A 201 -56.25 19.73 -27.66
C ASP A 201 -56.76 21.19 -27.71
N GLU A 202 -55.87 22.17 -27.65
CA GLU A 202 -56.23 23.60 -27.66
C GLU A 202 -56.59 24.14 -29.06
N THR A 203 -55.99 23.61 -30.15
CA THR A 203 -56.12 24.20 -31.50
C THR A 203 -56.78 23.31 -32.54
N ILE A 204 -56.64 21.99 -32.45
CA ILE A 204 -57.07 21.05 -33.50
C ILE A 204 -58.28 20.23 -33.06
N ALA A 205 -58.33 19.78 -31.80
CA ALA A 205 -59.47 19.07 -31.24
C ALA A 205 -60.84 19.78 -31.39
N PRO A 206 -60.97 21.11 -31.13
CA PRO A 206 -62.25 21.79 -31.33
C PRO A 206 -62.68 21.87 -32.81
N VAL A 207 -61.74 21.81 -33.75
CA VAL A 207 -62.02 21.78 -35.20
C VAL A 207 -62.44 20.37 -35.64
N LEU A 208 -61.93 19.33 -34.99
CA LEU A 208 -62.30 17.92 -35.22
C LEU A 208 -63.73 17.59 -34.78
N GLU A 209 -64.26 18.29 -33.78
CA GLU A 209 -65.62 18.08 -33.25
C GLU A 209 -66.71 18.82 -34.04
N ALA A 210 -66.34 19.85 -34.82
CA ALA A 210 -67.23 20.44 -35.80
C ALA A 210 -67.30 19.48 -37.02
N GLU A 211 -68.46 18.84 -37.26
CA GLU A 211 -68.68 17.88 -38.34
C GLU A 211 -68.32 18.47 -39.73
N LEU A 212 -67.05 18.37 -40.10
CA LEU A 212 -66.51 18.81 -41.37
C LEU A 212 -66.50 17.63 -42.36
N PRO A 213 -66.88 17.82 -43.62
CA PRO A 213 -67.00 16.75 -44.63
C PRO A 213 -65.64 16.25 -45.17
N VAL A 214 -64.54 16.44 -44.42
CA VAL A 214 -63.16 16.13 -44.83
C VAL A 214 -62.65 14.93 -44.04
N ASP A 215 -61.84 14.06 -44.64
CA ASP A 215 -61.23 12.92 -43.94
C ASP A 215 -60.17 13.39 -42.94
N LEU A 216 -60.49 13.27 -41.64
CA LEU A 216 -59.62 13.68 -40.52
C LEU A 216 -58.85 12.50 -39.90
N SER A 217 -58.88 11.31 -40.51
CA SER A 217 -58.13 10.12 -40.07
C SER A 217 -56.62 10.37 -39.86
N PRO A 218 -55.92 11.13 -40.72
CA PRO A 218 -54.51 11.44 -40.53
C PRO A 218 -54.25 12.30 -39.28
N LEU A 219 -55.18 13.18 -38.91
CA LEU A 219 -55.07 14.04 -37.72
C LEU A 219 -55.27 13.24 -36.43
N ARG A 220 -56.17 12.23 -36.45
CA ARG A 220 -56.32 11.29 -35.33
C ARG A 220 -55.11 10.38 -35.16
N ALA A 221 -54.47 9.95 -36.25
CA ALA A 221 -53.24 9.17 -36.18
C ALA A 221 -52.08 9.96 -35.53
N LEU A 222 -52.02 11.28 -35.75
CA LEU A 222 -51.04 12.16 -35.13
C LEU A 222 -51.25 12.36 -33.62
N ASP A 223 -52.50 12.40 -33.13
CA ASP A 223 -52.79 12.42 -31.68
C ASP A 223 -52.42 11.09 -30.99
N VAL A 224 -52.72 9.96 -31.63
CA VAL A 224 -52.29 8.63 -31.15
C VAL A 224 -50.76 8.56 -31.07
N GLN A 225 -50.05 9.12 -32.05
CA GLN A 225 -48.59 9.17 -32.01
C GLN A 225 -48.08 10.05 -30.85
N GLY A 226 -48.69 11.22 -30.61
CA GLY A 226 -48.32 12.12 -29.50
C GLY A 226 -48.54 11.48 -28.12
N SER A 227 -49.65 10.78 -27.93
CA SER A 227 -49.95 10.06 -26.70
C SER A 227 -49.03 8.85 -26.47
N GLN A 228 -48.65 8.13 -27.53
CA GLN A 228 -47.65 7.07 -27.46
C GLN A 228 -46.25 7.60 -27.10
N MET A 229 -45.83 8.73 -27.67
CA MET A 229 -44.56 9.38 -27.33
C MET A 229 -44.53 9.83 -25.86
N LEU A 230 -45.65 10.35 -25.35
CA LEU A 230 -45.78 10.71 -23.94
C LEU A 230 -45.62 9.48 -23.04
N ALA A 231 -46.37 8.41 -23.30
CA ALA A 231 -46.35 7.19 -22.51
C ALA A 231 -44.98 6.50 -22.56
N ALA A 232 -44.40 6.33 -23.76
CA ALA A 232 -43.07 5.74 -23.94
C ALA A 232 -41.99 6.58 -23.27
N GLY A 233 -42.06 7.91 -23.40
CA GLY A 233 -41.15 8.83 -22.73
C GLY A 233 -41.23 8.73 -21.20
N ALA A 234 -42.44 8.69 -20.64
CA ALA A 234 -42.66 8.59 -19.20
C ALA A 234 -42.14 7.26 -18.63
N VAL A 235 -42.34 6.15 -19.34
CA VAL A 235 -41.80 4.83 -18.94
C VAL A 235 -40.28 4.82 -18.97
N LEU A 236 -39.66 5.34 -20.05
CA LEU A 236 -38.19 5.43 -20.15
C LEU A 236 -37.60 6.35 -19.07
N ALA A 237 -38.27 7.47 -18.77
CA ALA A 237 -37.90 8.37 -17.68
C ALA A 237 -37.93 7.65 -16.32
N ALA A 238 -39.05 6.99 -16.01
CA ALA A 238 -39.23 6.31 -14.74
C ALA A 238 -38.23 5.16 -14.55
N VAL A 239 -38.06 4.32 -15.57
CA VAL A 239 -37.11 3.19 -15.52
C VAL A 239 -35.67 3.69 -15.40
N GLY A 240 -35.30 4.71 -16.19
CA GLY A 240 -33.96 5.30 -16.14
C GLY A 240 -33.63 5.92 -14.78
N VAL A 241 -34.56 6.64 -14.14
CA VAL A 241 -34.34 7.18 -12.79
C VAL A 241 -34.30 6.07 -11.75
N ALA A 242 -35.25 5.12 -11.79
CA ALA A 242 -35.37 4.05 -10.81
C ALA A 242 -34.14 3.13 -10.80
N ALA A 243 -33.57 2.84 -11.96
CA ALA A 243 -32.32 2.08 -12.06
C ALA A 243 -31.08 2.96 -11.86
N GLY A 244 -31.09 4.20 -12.37
CA GLY A 244 -29.93 5.07 -12.41
C GLY A 244 -29.52 5.65 -11.06
N ALA A 245 -30.49 6.18 -10.29
CA ALA A 245 -30.19 6.85 -9.02
C ALA A 245 -29.56 5.92 -7.96
N PRO A 246 -30.04 4.67 -7.76
CA PRO A 246 -29.39 3.73 -6.83
C PRO A 246 -27.97 3.37 -7.26
N LEU A 247 -27.74 3.16 -8.56
CA LEU A 247 -26.41 2.84 -9.09
C LEU A 247 -25.43 4.01 -8.90
N LEU A 248 -25.88 5.24 -9.10
CA LEU A 248 -25.08 6.43 -8.81
C LEU A 248 -24.73 6.55 -7.31
N ALA A 249 -25.71 6.30 -6.43
CA ALA A 249 -25.51 6.37 -4.99
C ALA A 249 -24.55 5.27 -4.48
N LEU A 250 -24.74 4.03 -4.92
CA LEU A 250 -23.86 2.90 -4.60
C LEU A 250 -22.45 3.15 -5.15
N GLY A 251 -22.35 3.61 -6.41
CA GLY A 251 -21.08 3.89 -7.05
C GLY A 251 -20.29 4.99 -6.35
N ALA A 252 -20.96 6.07 -5.95
CA ALA A 252 -20.35 7.16 -5.18
C ALA A 252 -19.90 6.70 -3.78
N ARG A 253 -20.71 5.88 -3.09
CA ARG A 253 -20.36 5.30 -1.79
C ARG A 253 -19.12 4.41 -1.89
N ASP A 254 -19.08 3.53 -2.87
CA ASP A 254 -17.95 2.61 -3.06
C ASP A 254 -16.66 3.34 -3.46
N LEU A 255 -16.76 4.41 -4.26
CA LEU A 255 -15.61 5.26 -4.53
C LEU A 255 -15.12 6.00 -3.28
N ARG A 256 -16.02 6.51 -2.44
CA ARG A 256 -15.65 7.17 -1.18
C ARG A 256 -14.97 6.20 -0.23
N LEU A 257 -15.55 5.02 -0.01
CA LEU A 257 -15.00 3.99 0.87
C LEU A 257 -13.66 3.45 0.35
N GLY A 258 -13.55 3.19 -0.95
CA GLY A 258 -12.30 2.75 -1.58
C GLY A 258 -11.19 3.81 -1.49
N ARG A 259 -11.52 5.10 -1.67
CA ARG A 259 -10.57 6.21 -1.50
C ARG A 259 -10.15 6.40 -0.05
N GLN A 260 -11.06 6.28 0.91
CA GLN A 260 -10.72 6.36 2.34
C GLN A 260 -9.78 5.23 2.75
N ARG A 261 -10.03 4.00 2.30
CA ARG A 261 -9.15 2.85 2.55
C ARG A 261 -7.77 3.01 1.90
N ARG A 262 -7.67 3.65 0.73
CA ARG A 262 -6.37 4.00 0.12
C ARG A 262 -5.68 5.19 0.81
N GLY A 263 -6.43 6.20 1.22
CA GLY A 263 -5.91 7.44 1.83
C GLY A 263 -5.37 7.24 3.25
N GLN A 264 -5.80 6.20 3.96
CA GLN A 264 -5.20 5.75 5.23
C GLN A 264 -3.78 5.16 5.06
N LEU A 265 -3.34 4.93 3.83
CA LEU A 265 -2.00 4.51 3.43
C LEU A 265 -1.31 5.65 2.66
N SER A 266 -1.30 6.87 3.20
CA SER A 266 -0.53 7.96 2.60
C SER A 266 0.95 7.82 2.96
N LEU A 267 1.77 7.43 1.99
CA LEU A 267 3.22 7.67 2.01
C LEU A 267 3.45 9.16 1.70
N GLN A 268 3.79 9.94 2.71
CA GLN A 268 4.32 11.29 2.49
C GLN A 268 5.81 11.15 2.24
N VAL A 269 6.24 11.60 1.06
CA VAL A 269 7.67 11.72 0.76
C VAL A 269 8.09 13.09 1.27
N GLN A 270 8.90 13.13 2.33
CA GLN A 270 9.48 14.37 2.83
C GLN A 270 10.91 14.52 2.27
N PRO A 271 11.23 15.64 1.60
CA PRO A 271 12.60 15.94 1.25
C PRO A 271 13.38 16.25 2.55
N GLY A 272 14.40 15.44 2.84
CA GLY A 272 15.32 15.65 3.96
C GLY A 272 16.74 16.00 3.44
N PRO A 273 17.62 16.53 4.31
CA PRO A 273 18.95 17.01 3.92
C PRO A 273 19.93 15.93 3.41
N GLY A 274 19.51 14.66 3.35
CA GLY A 274 20.26 13.55 2.74
C GLY A 274 19.49 12.76 1.66
N GLY A 275 18.30 13.23 1.21
CA GLY A 275 17.49 12.56 0.17
C GLY A 275 15.99 12.46 0.47
N LEU A 276 15.24 11.81 -0.43
CA LEU A 276 13.80 11.55 -0.31
C LEU A 276 13.55 10.50 0.78
N SER A 277 12.95 10.92 1.90
CA SER A 277 12.51 10.00 2.96
C SER A 277 11.04 9.63 2.76
N LEU A 278 10.75 8.32 2.68
CA LEU A 278 9.39 7.78 2.57
C LEU A 278 8.82 7.59 3.98
N VAL A 279 8.00 8.54 4.45
CA VAL A 279 7.30 8.43 5.73
C VAL A 279 5.88 7.92 5.48
N GLY A 280 5.65 6.65 5.79
CA GLY A 280 4.31 6.06 5.77
C GLY A 280 3.56 6.40 7.06
N ARG A 281 2.51 7.22 6.99
CA ARG A 281 1.59 7.38 8.11
C ARG A 281 0.52 6.28 8.02
N PHE A 282 0.65 5.26 8.85
CA PHE A 282 -0.41 4.28 9.06
C PHE A 282 -1.39 4.90 10.06
N GLY A 283 -2.57 5.29 9.58
CA GLY A 283 -3.64 5.73 10.49
C GLY A 283 -4.08 4.56 11.37
N ALA A 284 -3.62 4.51 12.62
CA ALA A 284 -4.25 3.70 13.65
C ALA A 284 -5.65 4.25 13.94
N ARG A 285 -6.63 3.34 14.07
CA ARG A 285 -8.00 3.67 14.48
C ARG A 285 -8.03 4.16 15.91
#